data_AF-A0A9E4LL17-F1
#
_entry.id   AF-A0A9E4LL17-F1
#
_cell.length_a   1.000
_cell.length_b   1.000
_cell.length_c   1.000
_cell.angle_alpha   90.00
_cell.angle_beta   90.00
_cell.angle_gamma   90.00
#
_symmetry.space_group_name_H-M   'P 1'
#
loop_
_entity.id
_entity.type
_entity.pdbx_description
1 polymer ?
#
loop_
_entity_poly.entity_id
_entity_poly.type
_entity_poly.pdbx_seq_one_letter_code
_entity_poly.pdbx_strand_id
1 'polypeptide(L)'
;MPDIETPRVISTEPALDSKGWVPLPDFNPPAGSNAPAAIKFPDGTEVAIDSWRRLPRAVADWLFSKQMLTLETLPIVSGRRGFAVNDKPVMRDGQPMTTYDTIGCGDIFINVHLSAVSARGNARKMLEHCGIDSATVQLQV
;
A
#
# COMPACT_ATOMS: atom_id res chain seq x y z
N MET A 1 -30.89 29.44 -35.85
CA MET A 1 -30.73 28.94 -34.47
C MET A 1 -29.74 27.79 -34.54
N PRO A 2 -28.52 27.92 -34.00
CA PRO A 2 -27.57 26.83 -33.98
C PRO A 2 -27.86 25.89 -32.80
N ASP A 3 -28.02 24.61 -33.09
CA ASP A 3 -28.10 23.52 -32.12
C ASP A 3 -26.78 23.43 -31.34
N ILE A 4 -26.87 23.46 -30.01
CA ILE A 4 -25.74 23.27 -29.11
C ILE A 4 -25.62 21.76 -28.86
N GLU A 5 -24.67 21.10 -29.51
CA GLU A 5 -24.27 19.73 -29.18
C GLU A 5 -23.61 19.71 -27.79
N THR A 6 -24.30 19.10 -26.82
CA THR A 6 -23.75 18.78 -25.51
C THR A 6 -22.66 17.70 -25.65
N PRO A 7 -21.43 17.89 -25.12
CA PRO A 7 -20.42 16.84 -25.15
C PRO A 7 -20.85 15.67 -24.24
N ARG A 8 -20.92 14.47 -24.82
CA ARG A 8 -21.09 13.22 -24.07
C ARG A 8 -19.86 13.03 -23.17
N VAL A 9 -20.09 13.00 -21.86
CA VAL A 9 -19.11 12.54 -20.88
C VAL A 9 -18.84 11.07 -21.19
N ILE A 10 -17.65 10.79 -21.74
CA ILE A 10 -17.14 9.44 -21.89
C ILE A 10 -16.77 9.00 -20.48
N SER A 11 -17.68 8.28 -19.83
CA SER A 11 -17.33 7.46 -18.67
C SER A 11 -16.41 6.37 -19.20
N THR A 12 -15.11 6.60 -19.12
CA THR A 12 -14.11 5.55 -19.32
C THR A 12 -14.26 4.57 -18.16
N GLU A 13 -15.11 3.55 -18.34
CA GLU A 13 -14.99 2.30 -17.60
C GLU A 13 -13.52 1.86 -17.70
N PRO A 14 -12.81 1.65 -16.57
CA PRO A 14 -11.46 1.11 -16.66
C PRO A 14 -11.60 -0.30 -17.23
N ALA A 15 -11.06 -0.49 -18.44
CA ALA A 15 -10.99 -1.76 -19.13
C ALA A 15 -10.45 -2.84 -18.18
N LEU A 16 -11.37 -3.70 -17.75
CA LEU A 16 -11.14 -4.86 -16.89
C LEU A 16 -10.51 -6.00 -17.71
N ASP A 17 -9.46 -5.70 -18.47
CA ASP A 17 -8.70 -6.67 -19.27
C ASP A 17 -7.31 -6.86 -18.65
N SER A 18 -7.28 -7.42 -17.45
CA SER A 18 -6.03 -7.77 -16.76
C SER A 18 -6.15 -9.15 -16.13
N LYS A 19 -6.01 -10.21 -16.93
CA LYS A 19 -5.81 -11.57 -16.40
C LYS A 19 -4.64 -11.54 -15.40
N GLY A 20 -4.95 -11.63 -14.11
CA GLY A 20 -3.96 -11.71 -13.02
C GLY A 20 -3.77 -10.45 -12.17
N TRP A 21 -4.41 -9.31 -12.47
CA TRP A 21 -4.35 -8.13 -11.58
C TRP A 21 -5.63 -7.96 -10.79
N VAL A 22 -5.51 -7.85 -9.47
CA VAL A 22 -6.65 -7.69 -8.54
C VAL A 22 -6.43 -6.44 -7.69
N PRO A 23 -7.44 -5.57 -7.51
CA PRO A 23 -7.33 -4.45 -6.60
C PRO A 23 -6.90 -4.88 -5.18
N LEU A 24 -6.04 -4.10 -4.54
CA LEU A 24 -5.56 -4.35 -3.19
C LEU A 24 -6.68 -4.62 -2.16
N PRO A 25 -7.81 -3.89 -2.13
CA PRO A 25 -8.88 -4.18 -1.17
C PRO A 25 -9.61 -5.50 -1.44
N ASP A 26 -9.71 -5.91 -2.71
CA ASP A 26 -10.46 -7.08 -3.16
C ASP A 26 -9.66 -8.38 -2.99
N PHE A 27 -8.34 -8.26 -2.97
CA PHE A 27 -7.49 -9.41 -2.72
C PHE A 27 -7.53 -9.82 -1.24
N ASN A 28 -7.96 -11.06 -0.98
CA ASN A 28 -7.96 -11.67 0.36
C ASN A 28 -7.01 -12.88 0.38
N PRO A 29 -5.79 -12.75 0.91
CA PRO A 29 -4.82 -13.84 0.89
C PRO A 29 -5.30 -15.04 1.69
N PRO A 30 -5.40 -16.24 1.08
CA PRO A 30 -5.58 -17.48 1.82
C PRO A 30 -4.44 -17.68 2.83
N ALA A 31 -4.71 -18.38 3.94
CA ALA A 31 -3.66 -18.74 4.89
C ALA A 31 -2.60 -19.62 4.19
N GLY A 32 -1.34 -19.25 4.32
CA GLY A 32 -0.22 -19.96 3.67
C GLY A 32 -0.06 -19.69 2.17
N SER A 33 -0.81 -18.74 1.60
CA SER A 33 -0.63 -18.36 0.19
C SER A 33 0.71 -17.67 -0.06
N ASN A 34 1.22 -17.85 -1.27
CA ASN A 34 2.37 -17.10 -1.77
C ASN A 34 2.02 -15.60 -1.85
N ALA A 35 3.07 -14.78 -1.78
CA ALA A 35 2.93 -13.36 -2.04
C ALA A 35 2.53 -13.10 -3.49
N PRO A 36 1.84 -11.98 -3.80
CA PRO A 36 1.64 -11.56 -5.17
C PRO A 36 3.00 -11.38 -5.86
N ALA A 37 3.06 -11.56 -7.17
CA ALA A 37 4.29 -11.39 -7.94
C ALA A 37 4.72 -9.93 -8.07
N ALA A 38 3.76 -9.01 -8.08
CA ALA A 38 4.00 -7.57 -8.23
C ALA A 38 2.87 -6.73 -7.63
N ILE A 39 3.16 -5.45 -7.40
CA ILE A 39 2.21 -4.39 -7.08
C ILE A 39 2.30 -3.28 -8.12
N LYS A 40 1.15 -2.76 -8.55
CA LYS A 40 1.02 -1.63 -9.46
C LYS A 40 0.36 -0.46 -8.76
N PHE A 41 0.97 0.71 -8.88
CA PHE A 41 0.53 1.97 -8.29
C PHE A 41 -0.25 2.83 -9.30
N PRO A 42 -0.99 3.85 -8.84
CA PRO A 42 -1.87 4.65 -9.69
C PRO A 42 -1.13 5.50 -10.73
N ASP A 43 0.16 5.75 -10.52
CA ASP A 43 1.04 6.44 -11.47
C ASP A 43 1.63 5.51 -12.54
N GLY A 44 1.23 4.23 -12.53
CA GLY A 44 1.74 3.20 -13.44
C GLY A 44 3.03 2.53 -12.98
N THR A 45 3.59 2.93 -11.83
CA THR A 45 4.79 2.28 -11.27
C THR A 45 4.47 0.84 -10.89
N GLU A 46 5.33 -0.10 -11.27
CA GLU A 46 5.23 -1.52 -10.92
C GLU A 46 6.45 -1.94 -10.11
N VAL A 47 6.22 -2.70 -9.03
CA VAL A 47 7.28 -3.20 -8.15
C VAL A 47 7.11 -4.69 -7.94
N ALA A 48 8.19 -5.46 -8.17
CA ALA A 48 8.21 -6.89 -7.92
C ALA A 48 8.12 -7.20 -6.42
N ILE A 49 7.29 -8.19 -6.08
CA ILE A 49 7.04 -8.67 -4.73
C ILE A 49 7.43 -10.15 -4.68
N ASP A 50 8.42 -10.48 -3.86
CA ASP A 50 8.92 -11.85 -3.65
C ASP A 50 8.40 -12.47 -2.34
N SER A 51 7.84 -11.64 -1.46
CA SER A 51 7.43 -12.01 -0.12
C SER A 51 6.38 -11.05 0.44
N TRP A 52 5.57 -11.52 1.38
CA TRP A 52 4.58 -10.69 2.07
C TRP A 52 5.22 -9.51 2.83
N ARG A 53 6.49 -9.63 3.21
CA ARG A 53 7.28 -8.56 3.86
C ARG A 53 7.57 -7.41 2.91
N ARG A 54 7.77 -7.71 1.63
CA ARG A 54 8.09 -6.72 0.60
C ARG A 54 6.90 -5.85 0.24
N LEU A 55 5.68 -6.35 0.35
CA LEU A 55 4.46 -5.60 0.03
C LEU A 55 4.31 -4.27 0.81
N PRO A 56 4.26 -4.25 2.16
CA PRO A 56 4.14 -3.01 2.91
C PRO A 56 5.36 -2.10 2.68
N ARG A 57 6.55 -2.67 2.49
CA ARG A 57 7.74 -1.89 2.18
C ARG A 57 7.65 -1.20 0.82
N ALA A 58 7.21 -1.89 -0.23
CA ALA A 58 7.06 -1.30 -1.56
C ALA A 58 6.07 -0.12 -1.54
N VAL A 59 4.96 -0.25 -0.79
CA VAL A 59 4.01 0.84 -0.59
C VAL A 59 4.66 2.03 0.14
N ALA A 60 5.39 1.77 1.22
CA ALA A 60 6.06 2.82 1.97
C ALA A 60 7.17 3.52 1.14
N ASP A 61 7.98 2.76 0.40
CA ASP A 61 8.99 3.26 -0.54
C ASP A 61 8.35 4.19 -1.59
N TRP A 62 7.23 3.76 -2.19
CA TRP A 62 6.51 4.56 -3.18
C TRP A 62 5.92 5.84 -2.57
N LEU A 63 5.24 5.76 -1.42
CA LEU A 63 4.71 6.93 -0.72
C LEU A 63 5.80 7.93 -0.31
N PHE A 64 6.96 7.42 0.15
CA PHE A 64 8.12 8.25 0.47
C PHE A 64 8.67 8.95 -0.77
N SER A 65 8.75 8.25 -1.91
CA SER A 65 9.18 8.84 -3.19
C SER A 65 8.26 9.96 -3.68
N LYS A 66 6.98 9.91 -3.31
CA LYS A 66 5.98 10.96 -3.58
C LYS A 66 5.94 12.06 -2.53
N GLN A 67 6.82 12.02 -1.53
CA GLN A 67 6.82 12.93 -0.37
C GLN A 67 5.51 12.91 0.42
N MET A 68 4.73 11.83 0.32
CA MET A 68 3.47 11.65 1.05
C MET A 68 3.66 10.95 2.39
N LEU A 69 4.77 10.24 2.55
CA LEU A 69 5.19 9.63 3.80
C LEU A 69 6.42 10.39 4.33
N THR A 70 6.20 11.32 5.26
CA THR A 70 7.23 12.11 5.94
C THR A 70 7.14 11.91 7.45
N LEU A 71 8.16 12.33 8.20
CA LEU A 71 8.15 12.25 9.68
C LEU A 71 6.93 12.96 10.30
N GLU A 72 6.39 13.99 9.66
CA GLU A 72 5.21 14.73 10.14
C GLU A 72 3.91 13.93 9.99
N THR A 73 3.88 12.99 9.06
CA THR A 73 2.71 12.12 8.82
C THR A 73 2.72 10.87 9.71
N LEU A 74 3.80 10.64 10.47
CA LEU A 74 3.95 9.51 11.37
C LEU A 74 3.39 9.83 12.77
N PRO A 75 2.95 8.82 13.55
CA PRO A 75 2.93 7.39 13.22
C PRO A 75 1.68 6.96 12.43
N ILE A 76 1.83 5.93 11.59
CA ILE A 76 0.69 5.24 10.97
C ILE A 76 0.36 4.02 11.82
N VAL A 77 -0.80 4.04 12.49
CA VAL A 77 -1.22 2.97 13.39
C VAL A 77 -1.67 1.74 12.61
N SER A 78 -1.23 0.56 13.03
CA SER A 78 -1.79 -0.70 12.55
C SER A 78 -2.38 -1.55 13.67
N GLY A 79 -3.71 -1.54 13.71
CA GLY A 79 -4.46 -2.41 14.61
C GLY A 79 -4.29 -1.95 16.05
N ARG A 80 -4.43 -2.89 17.00
CA ARG A 80 -4.48 -2.54 18.42
C ARG A 80 -3.11 -2.25 19.04
N ARG A 81 -2.07 -2.99 18.63
CA ARG A 81 -0.77 -3.02 19.32
C ARG A 81 0.40 -2.45 18.51
N GLY A 82 0.27 -2.36 17.19
CA GLY A 82 1.39 -2.04 16.31
C GLY A 82 1.22 -0.72 15.57
N PHE A 83 2.34 -0.24 15.04
CA PHE A 83 2.36 0.74 13.96
C PHE A 83 2.59 0.00 12.64
N ALA A 84 2.00 0.49 11.55
CA ALA A 84 2.42 0.13 10.20
C ALA A 84 3.78 0.77 9.91
N VAL A 85 3.89 2.06 10.23
CA VAL A 85 5.09 2.89 10.04
C VAL A 85 5.26 3.80 11.24
N ASN A 86 6.49 3.98 11.71
CA ASN A 86 6.82 4.83 12.84
C ASN A 86 8.18 5.52 12.66
N ASP A 87 8.43 6.61 13.39
CA ASP A 87 9.72 7.33 13.44
C ASP A 87 10.75 6.63 14.34
N LYS A 88 10.31 5.62 15.09
CA LYS A 88 11.11 4.85 16.05
C LYS A 88 10.81 3.35 15.92
N PRO A 89 11.78 2.47 16.19
CA PRO A 89 11.60 1.02 16.17
C PRO A 89 10.90 0.52 17.43
N VAL A 90 9.74 1.10 17.78
CA VAL A 90 8.94 0.77 18.96
C VAL A 90 7.50 0.50 18.56
N MET A 91 6.84 -0.38 19.32
CA MET A 91 5.41 -0.66 19.26
C MET A 91 4.63 0.35 20.12
N ARG A 92 3.30 0.32 20.05
CA ARG A 92 2.44 1.29 20.74
C ARG A 92 2.47 1.16 22.26
N ASP A 93 2.78 -0.03 22.77
CA ASP A 93 2.98 -0.32 24.18
C ASP A 93 4.40 0.02 24.68
N GLY A 94 5.24 0.62 23.81
CA GLY A 94 6.62 0.99 24.12
C GLY A 94 7.62 -0.15 24.00
N GLN A 95 7.19 -1.38 23.69
CA GLN A 95 8.10 -2.48 23.45
C GLN A 95 8.88 -2.27 22.13
N PRO A 96 10.16 -2.72 22.04
CA PRO A 96 10.92 -2.62 20.81
C PRO A 96 10.29 -3.47 19.70
N MET A 97 10.33 -2.96 18.47
CA MET A 97 9.93 -3.70 17.29
C MET A 97 11.02 -4.73 16.96
N THR A 98 10.68 -6.02 17.01
CA THR A 98 11.66 -7.12 16.84
C THR A 98 12.07 -7.36 15.39
N THR A 99 11.23 -7.00 14.42
CA THR A 99 11.57 -7.10 13.01
C THR A 99 10.93 -5.95 12.26
N TYR A 100 11.77 -5.15 11.64
CA TYR A 100 11.39 -3.97 10.88
C TYR A 100 12.29 -3.82 9.68
N ASP A 101 11.77 -3.13 8.67
CA ASP A 101 12.57 -2.56 7.60
C ASP A 101 12.66 -1.05 7.79
N THR A 102 13.64 -0.42 7.14
CA THR A 102 13.79 1.04 7.16
C THR A 102 13.79 1.64 5.77
N ILE A 103 13.34 2.90 5.69
CA ILE A 103 13.41 3.76 4.50
C ILE A 103 13.97 5.14 4.90
N GLY A 104 14.30 5.98 3.90
CA GLY A 104 14.79 7.34 4.16
C GLY A 104 16.08 7.34 5.00
N CYS A 105 17.07 6.54 4.62
CA CYS A 105 18.35 6.43 5.34
C CYS A 105 18.27 5.96 6.80
N GLY A 106 17.15 5.36 7.22
CA GLY A 106 16.99 4.82 8.58
C GLY A 106 16.06 5.63 9.49
N ASP A 107 15.45 6.70 8.97
CA ASP A 107 14.59 7.59 9.78
C ASP A 107 13.17 7.05 9.98
N ILE A 108 12.74 6.14 9.10
CA ILE A 108 11.37 5.62 9.10
C ILE A 108 11.42 4.09 9.22
N PHE A 109 10.67 3.55 10.18
CA PHE A 109 10.63 2.14 10.55
C PHE A 109 9.29 1.53 10.13
N ILE A 110 9.33 0.45 9.37
CA ILE A 110 8.16 -0.25 8.84
C ILE A 110 8.05 -1.61 9.52
N ASN A 111 6.88 -1.91 10.06
CA ASN A 111 6.63 -3.23 10.59
C ASN A 111 6.45 -4.23 9.45
N VAL A 112 7.35 -5.21 9.35
CA VAL A 112 7.35 -6.24 8.29
C VAL A 112 7.15 -7.66 8.84
N HIS A 113 7.04 -7.84 10.16
CA HIS A 113 6.73 -9.15 10.76
C HIS A 113 5.24 -9.45 10.71
N LEU A 114 4.72 -9.66 9.50
CA LEU A 114 3.29 -9.70 9.28
C LEU A 114 2.87 -10.99 8.58
N SER A 115 1.71 -11.52 8.97
CA SER A 115 0.98 -12.47 8.15
C SER A 115 0.53 -11.83 6.84
N ALA A 116 0.19 -12.61 5.82
CA ALA A 116 -0.31 -12.10 4.54
C ALA A 116 -1.46 -11.09 4.69
N VAL A 117 -2.45 -11.41 5.53
CA VAL A 117 -3.58 -10.53 5.86
C VAL A 117 -3.10 -9.22 6.50
N SER A 118 -2.13 -9.31 7.42
CA SER A 118 -1.61 -8.13 8.11
C SER A 118 -0.73 -7.27 7.19
N ALA A 119 0.03 -7.88 6.29
CA ALA A 119 0.85 -7.19 5.30
C ALA A 119 -0.03 -6.38 4.33
N ARG A 120 -1.07 -7.01 3.78
CA ARG A 120 -2.09 -6.32 2.97
C ARG A 120 -2.80 -5.24 3.78
N GLY A 121 -3.17 -5.53 5.02
CA GLY A 121 -3.82 -4.57 5.92
C GLY A 121 -2.95 -3.35 6.22
N ASN A 122 -1.64 -3.53 6.41
CA ASN A 122 -0.69 -2.43 6.61
C ASN A 122 -0.52 -1.61 5.33
N ALA A 123 -0.32 -2.26 4.19
CA ALA A 123 -0.24 -1.61 2.88
C ALA A 123 -1.46 -0.69 2.64
N ARG A 124 -2.66 -1.22 2.86
CA ARG A 124 -3.90 -0.47 2.74
C ARG A 124 -3.97 0.73 3.69
N LYS A 125 -3.63 0.55 4.97
CA LYS A 125 -3.64 1.65 5.96
C LYS A 125 -2.68 2.77 5.61
N MET A 126 -1.50 2.45 5.05
CA MET A 126 -0.55 3.46 4.60
C MET A 126 -1.12 4.31 3.47
N LEU A 127 -1.74 3.68 2.47
CA LEU A 127 -2.39 4.38 1.37
C LEU A 127 -3.55 5.26 1.85
N GLU A 128 -4.45 4.71 2.67
CA GLU A 128 -5.61 5.43 3.21
C GLU A 128 -5.17 6.63 4.07
N HIS A 129 -4.14 6.47 4.90
CA HIS A 129 -3.59 7.54 5.73
C HIS A 129 -3.00 8.69 4.89
N CYS A 130 -2.40 8.36 3.75
CA CYS A 130 -1.90 9.33 2.78
C CYS A 130 -2.99 9.83 1.81
N GLY A 131 -4.27 9.49 2.01
CA GLY A 131 -5.39 9.96 1.17
C GLY A 131 -5.49 9.29 -0.20
N ILE A 132 -4.86 8.13 -0.38
CA ILE A 132 -4.87 7.37 -1.63
C ILE A 132 -5.89 6.25 -1.53
N ASP A 133 -6.79 6.19 -2.51
CA ASP A 133 -7.75 5.10 -2.59
C ASP A 133 -7.02 3.78 -2.90
N SER A 134 -7.05 2.85 -1.95
CA SER A 134 -6.45 1.53 -2.10
C SER A 134 -6.97 0.73 -3.30
N ALA A 135 -8.19 1.02 -3.80
CA ALA A 135 -8.73 0.37 -5.00
C ALA A 135 -7.96 0.72 -6.29
N THR A 136 -7.24 1.84 -6.30
CA THR A 136 -6.39 2.27 -7.42
C THR A 136 -5.05 1.52 -7.47
N VAL A 137 -4.73 0.76 -6.43
CA VAL A 137 -3.53 -0.08 -6.33
C VAL A 137 -3.90 -1.52 -6.65
N GLN A 138 -3.12 -2.17 -7.51
CA GLN A 138 -3.41 -3.53 -7.99
C GLN A 138 -2.27 -4.49 -7.62
N LEU A 139 -2.61 -5.75 -7.36
CA LEU A 139 -1.69 -6.85 -7.08
C LEU A 139 -1.72 -7.88 -8.20
N GLN A 140 -0.56 -8.36 -8.62
CA GLN A 140 -0.44 -9.45 -9.58
C GLN A 140 -0.45 -10.80 -8.84
N VAL A 141 -1.46 -11.63 -9.07
CA VAL A 141 -1.73 -12.88 -8.32
C VAL A 141 -1.82 -14.10 -9.22
#